data_AF-A0A314URF9-F1
#
_entry.id   AF-A0A314URF9-F1
#
_cell.length_a   1.000
_cell.length_b   1.000
_cell.length_c   1.000
_cell.angle_alpha   90.00
_cell.angle_beta   90.00
_cell.angle_gamma   90.00
#
_symmetry.space_group_name_H-M   'P 1'
#
loop_
_entity.id
_entity.type
_entity.pdbx_description
1 polymer ?
#
loop_
_entity_poly.entity_id
_entity_poly.type
_entity_poly.pdbx_seq_one_letter_code
_entity_poly.pdbx_strand_id
1 'polypeptide(L)'
;MQKADDKDYGLEALEEIMSVMDSGKIVVIFAGYSEPMKRVIASNEGFCRRVTKFFNFSDFSSEDLAKILHIKMNNQTEESLLYGFQLHSSCSIEAVAELIRGETTAKQCKEMNGGLVDTMLVNARESLDLRLNFDCIDTDELRTITLEDLQAGLRILSQ
;
A
#
# COMPACT_ATOMS: atom_id res chain seq x y z
N MET A 1 6.25 30.66 11.87
CA MET A 1 5.58 30.28 13.12
C MET A 1 4.08 30.32 12.87
N GLN A 2 3.46 29.19 12.53
CA GLN A 2 1.99 29.08 12.43
C GLN A 2 1.42 29.10 13.84
N LYS A 3 0.46 30.00 14.09
CA LYS A 3 -0.33 30.05 15.31
C LYS A 3 -1.10 28.73 15.44
N ALA A 4 -0.89 28.02 16.54
CA ALA A 4 -1.80 26.98 17.00
C ALA A 4 -3.16 27.64 17.27
N ASP A 5 -4.21 27.13 16.65
CA ASP A 5 -5.57 27.49 16.98
C ASP A 5 -5.89 26.88 18.36
N ASP A 6 -6.38 27.70 19.29
CA ASP A 6 -6.44 27.46 20.74
C ASP A 6 -7.59 26.52 21.18
N LYS A 7 -7.98 25.59 20.29
CA LYS A 7 -8.98 24.55 20.57
C LYS A 7 -8.57 23.24 19.92
N ASP A 8 -8.06 22.32 20.73
CA ASP A 8 -7.80 20.93 20.34
C ASP A 8 -9.12 20.14 20.33
N TYR A 9 -9.77 20.09 19.16
CA TYR A 9 -11.00 19.32 18.93
C TYR A 9 -10.75 17.81 18.80
N GLY A 10 -9.50 17.34 18.87
CA GLY A 10 -9.17 15.92 18.78
C GLY A 10 -9.72 15.13 19.97
N LEU A 11 -9.70 15.73 21.17
CA LEU A 11 -10.25 15.11 22.36
C LEU A 11 -11.78 14.98 22.30
N GLU A 12 -12.46 16.06 21.90
CA GLU A 12 -13.93 16.08 21.74
C GLU A 12 -14.39 15.04 20.71
N ALA A 13 -13.66 14.90 19.60
CA ALA A 13 -13.95 13.87 18.61
C ALA A 13 -13.83 12.43 19.17
N LEU A 14 -12.83 12.17 20.01
CA LEU A 14 -12.68 10.86 20.67
C LEU A 14 -13.82 10.60 21.68
N GLU A 15 -14.24 11.63 22.42
CA GLU A 15 -15.36 11.53 23.36
C GLU A 15 -16.68 11.21 22.67
N GLU A 16 -16.95 11.84 21.51
CA GLU A 16 -18.15 11.55 20.73
C GLU A 16 -18.12 10.11 20.18
N ILE A 17 -16.97 9.63 19.72
CA ILE A 17 -16.81 8.22 19.32
C ILE A 17 -17.11 7.28 20.50
N MET A 18 -16.60 7.58 21.70
CA MET A 18 -16.86 6.79 22.91
C MET A 18 -18.34 6.75 23.26
N SER A 19 -19.04 7.89 23.17
CA SER A 19 -20.49 7.99 23.38
C SER A 19 -21.26 7.03 22.47
N VAL A 20 -20.88 6.97 21.18
CA VAL A 20 -21.52 6.04 20.24
C VAL A 20 -21.14 4.58 20.52
N MET A 21 -19.89 4.30 20.94
CA MET A 21 -19.48 2.94 21.34
C MET A 21 -20.30 2.41 22.53
N ASP A 22 -20.65 3.26 23.49
CA ASP A 22 -21.46 2.89 24.66
C ASP A 22 -22.91 2.57 24.31
N SER A 23 -23.43 3.09 23.19
CA SER A 23 -24.79 2.82 22.74
C SER A 23 -25.00 1.35 22.30
N GLY A 24 -23.92 0.61 22.02
CA GLY A 24 -23.94 -0.80 21.66
C GLY A 24 -24.54 -1.14 20.29
N LYS A 25 -24.80 -0.14 19.43
CA LYS A 25 -25.46 -0.35 18.13
C LYS A 25 -24.50 -0.52 16.95
N ILE A 26 -23.20 -0.28 17.15
CA ILE A 26 -22.19 -0.31 16.10
C ILE A 26 -20.94 -1.06 16.53
N VAL A 27 -20.18 -1.51 15.54
CA VAL A 27 -18.80 -1.98 15.72
C VAL A 27 -17.88 -0.90 15.15
N VAL A 28 -16.92 -0.45 15.95
CA VAL A 28 -15.91 0.53 15.54
C VAL A 28 -14.59 -0.19 15.32
N ILE A 29 -13.99 -0.03 14.14
CA ILE A 29 -12.66 -0.58 13.80
C ILE A 29 -11.69 0.59 13.67
N PHE A 30 -10.71 0.65 14.58
CA PHE A 30 -9.59 1.57 14.46
C PHE A 30 -8.48 0.91 13.67
N ALA A 31 -7.97 1.60 12.65
CA ALA A 31 -6.89 1.13 11.79
C ALA A 31 -5.83 2.21 11.65
N GLY A 32 -4.56 1.81 11.74
CA GLY A 32 -3.43 2.70 11.61
C GLY A 32 -2.14 2.03 12.04
N TYR A 33 -1.02 2.74 11.87
CA TYR A 33 0.28 2.24 12.29
C TYR A 33 0.35 2.01 13.80
N SER A 34 1.04 0.95 14.21
CA SER A 34 1.05 0.44 15.58
C SER A 34 1.41 1.50 16.62
N GLU A 35 2.48 2.27 16.41
CA GLU A 35 2.94 3.28 17.38
C GLU A 35 2.01 4.50 17.49
N PRO A 36 1.57 5.14 16.38
CA PRO A 36 0.50 6.13 16.44
C PRO A 36 -0.77 5.62 17.11
N MET A 37 -1.21 4.39 16.84
CA MET A 37 -2.42 3.81 17.45
C MET A 37 -2.29 3.55 18.93
N LYS A 38 -1.13 3.08 19.40
CA LYS A 38 -0.87 2.98 20.84
C LYS A 38 -0.99 4.34 21.53
N ARG A 39 -0.48 5.42 20.92
CA ARG A 39 -0.60 6.78 21.48
C ARG A 39 -2.04 7.27 21.52
N VAL A 40 -2.81 7.06 20.46
CA VAL A 40 -4.24 7.42 20.43
C VAL A 40 -5.02 6.63 21.47
N ILE A 41 -4.73 5.34 21.63
CA ILE A 41 -5.46 4.49 22.59
C ILE A 41 -5.11 4.87 24.03
N ALA A 42 -3.86 5.27 24.29
CA ALA A 42 -3.39 5.69 25.60
C ALA A 42 -3.74 7.16 25.95
N SER A 43 -4.31 7.94 25.03
CA SER A 43 -4.60 9.36 25.27
C SER A 43 -5.74 9.58 26.27
N ASN A 44 -6.64 8.60 26.41
CA ASN A 44 -7.81 8.66 27.30
C ASN A 44 -8.06 7.28 27.93
N GLU A 45 -8.09 7.21 29.26
CA GLU A 45 -8.33 5.94 29.97
C GLU A 45 -9.69 5.31 29.62
N GLY A 46 -10.72 6.13 29.42
CA GLY A 46 -12.06 5.68 29.04
C GLY A 46 -12.08 5.07 27.64
N PHE A 47 -11.28 5.60 26.72
CA PHE A 47 -11.12 5.07 25.37
C PHE A 47 -10.37 3.72 25.39
N CYS A 48 -9.28 3.63 26.15
CA CYS A 48 -8.49 2.41 26.31
C CYS A 48 -9.34 1.21 26.79
N ARG A 49 -10.26 1.43 27.75
CA ARG A 49 -11.14 0.36 28.27
C ARG A 49 -12.14 -0.19 27.25
N ARG A 50 -12.51 0.60 26.24
CA ARG A 50 -13.51 0.24 25.22
C ARG A 50 -12.87 -0.52 24.04
N VAL A 51 -11.59 -0.30 23.77
CA VAL A 51 -10.84 -1.04 22.76
C VAL A 51 -10.34 -2.36 23.36
N THR A 52 -11.12 -3.42 23.20
CA THR A 52 -10.85 -4.72 23.87
C THR A 52 -10.17 -5.76 22.97
N LYS A 53 -10.11 -5.50 21.65
CA LYS A 53 -9.54 -6.40 20.65
C LYS A 53 -8.46 -5.69 19.87
N PHE A 54 -7.29 -6.31 19.82
CA PHE A 54 -6.13 -5.79 19.11
C PHE A 54 -5.67 -6.83 18.10
N PHE A 55 -5.57 -6.42 16.84
CA PHE A 55 -5.05 -7.24 15.76
C PHE A 55 -3.80 -6.54 15.22
N ASN A 56 -2.66 -7.21 15.36
CA ASN A 56 -1.39 -6.71 14.83
C ASN A 56 -1.11 -7.39 13.50
N PHE A 57 -0.93 -6.59 12.45
CA PHE A 57 -0.54 -7.06 11.13
C PHE A 57 0.97 -6.85 10.98
N SER A 58 1.69 -7.91 10.67
CA SER A 58 3.13 -7.86 10.43
C SER A 58 3.42 -7.23 9.07
N ASP A 59 4.60 -6.62 8.95
CA ASP A 59 5.08 -6.11 7.67
C ASP A 59 5.24 -7.25 6.65
N PHE A 60 4.94 -7.00 5.38
CA PHE A 60 5.10 -8.00 4.32
C PHE A 60 6.57 -8.24 4.01
N SER A 61 6.94 -9.51 3.80
CA SER A 61 8.21 -9.89 3.21
C SER A 61 8.26 -9.53 1.72
N SER A 62 9.44 -9.51 1.10
CA SER A 62 9.56 -9.32 -0.35
C SER A 62 8.79 -10.40 -1.13
N GLU A 63 8.74 -11.63 -0.60
CA GLU A 63 7.93 -12.73 -1.13
C GLU A 63 6.44 -12.44 -1.05
N ASP A 64 5.97 -11.86 0.06
CA ASP A 64 4.56 -11.50 0.21
C ASP A 64 4.18 -10.34 -0.71
N LEU A 65 5.06 -9.35 -0.87
CA LEU A 65 4.86 -8.25 -1.82
C LEU A 65 4.82 -8.77 -3.27
N ALA A 66 5.69 -9.70 -3.64
CA ALA A 66 5.64 -10.36 -4.94
C ALA A 66 4.32 -11.13 -5.16
N LYS A 67 3.83 -11.86 -4.15
CA LYS A 67 2.51 -12.50 -4.22
C LYS A 67 1.37 -11.49 -4.38
N ILE A 68 1.41 -10.38 -3.63
CA ILE A 68 0.41 -9.31 -3.72
C ILE A 68 0.40 -8.71 -5.13
N LEU A 69 1.57 -8.49 -5.73
CA LEU A 69 1.68 -8.05 -7.12
C LEU A 69 0.94 -8.99 -8.06
N HIS A 70 1.18 -10.29 -7.96
CA HIS A 70 0.48 -11.28 -8.79
C HIS A 70 -1.03 -11.29 -8.52
N ILE A 71 -1.45 -11.20 -7.25
CA ILE A 71 -2.88 -11.13 -6.90
C ILE A 71 -3.53 -9.90 -7.54
N LYS A 72 -2.88 -8.73 -7.50
CA LYS A 72 -3.38 -7.50 -8.11
C LYS A 72 -3.44 -7.60 -9.63
N MET A 73 -2.41 -8.18 -10.26
CA MET A 73 -2.38 -8.36 -11.72
C MET A 73 -3.38 -9.41 -12.21
N ASN A 74 -3.75 -10.40 -11.38
CA ASN A 74 -4.72 -11.43 -11.74
C ASN A 74 -6.17 -11.06 -11.40
N ASN A 75 -6.40 -10.12 -10.48
CA ASN A 75 -7.73 -9.70 -10.02
C ASN A 75 -7.99 -8.22 -10.31
N GLN A 76 -7.70 -7.79 -11.52
CA GLN A 76 -7.91 -6.41 -11.95
C GLN A 76 -9.41 -6.12 -12.05
N THR A 77 -9.81 -4.93 -11.59
CA THR A 77 -11.14 -4.36 -11.86
C THR A 77 -11.08 -3.47 -13.10
N GLU A 78 -12.22 -3.23 -13.76
CA GLU A 78 -12.31 -2.33 -14.93
C GLU A 78 -11.89 -0.89 -14.62
N GLU A 79 -12.00 -0.48 -13.35
CA GLU A 79 -11.57 0.85 -12.86
C GLU A 79 -10.05 0.94 -12.63
N SER A 80 -9.34 -0.19 -12.66
CA SER A 80 -7.90 -0.24 -12.42
C SER A 80 -7.13 0.38 -13.57
N LEU A 81 -6.10 1.18 -13.26
CA LEU A 81 -5.13 1.68 -14.24
C LEU A 81 -4.32 0.55 -14.90
N LEU A 82 -4.39 -0.67 -14.36
CA LEU A 82 -3.69 -1.84 -14.88
C LEU A 82 -4.64 -2.79 -15.63
N TYR A 83 -5.92 -2.44 -15.78
CA TYR A 83 -6.89 -3.29 -16.47
C TYR A 83 -6.44 -3.64 -17.89
N GLY A 84 -6.35 -4.94 -18.19
CA GLY A 84 -5.96 -5.45 -19.50
C GLY A 84 -4.45 -5.62 -19.69
N PHE A 85 -3.63 -5.15 -18.73
CA PHE A 85 -2.20 -5.42 -18.71
C PHE A 85 -1.91 -6.79 -18.09
N GLN A 86 -0.84 -7.43 -18.55
CA GLN A 86 -0.38 -8.71 -18.05
C GLN A 86 1.10 -8.65 -17.69
N LEU A 87 1.52 -9.57 -16.82
CA LEU A 87 2.94 -9.74 -16.53
C LEU A 87 3.56 -10.68 -17.56
N HIS A 88 4.77 -10.34 -17.99
CA HIS A 88 5.58 -11.27 -18.77
C HIS A 88 5.92 -12.53 -17.95
N SER A 89 6.14 -13.66 -18.61
CA SER A 89 6.43 -14.94 -17.94
C SER A 89 7.73 -14.94 -17.14
N SER A 90 8.62 -13.98 -17.37
CA SER A 90 9.84 -13.78 -16.57
C SER A 90 9.56 -13.18 -15.19
N CYS A 91 8.40 -12.57 -14.98
CA CYS A 91 7.98 -12.00 -13.70
C CYS A 91 7.42 -13.10 -12.79
N SER A 92 8.23 -14.10 -12.44
CA SER A 92 7.85 -15.07 -11.41
C SER A 92 7.85 -14.45 -10.01
N ILE A 93 7.17 -15.06 -9.05
CA ILE A 93 7.17 -14.61 -7.65
C ILE A 93 8.60 -14.50 -7.13
N GLU A 94 9.46 -15.47 -7.46
CA GLU A 94 10.86 -15.50 -7.05
C GLU A 94 11.65 -14.35 -7.68
N ALA A 95 11.48 -14.12 -9.00
CA ALA A 95 12.19 -13.07 -9.71
C ALA A 95 11.77 -11.68 -9.19
N VAL A 96 10.48 -11.47 -8.95
CA VAL A 96 9.96 -10.21 -8.40
C VAL A 96 10.41 -10.01 -6.95
N ALA A 97 10.44 -11.07 -6.13
CA ALA A 97 10.93 -10.97 -4.76
C ALA A 97 12.43 -10.61 -4.69
N GLU A 98 13.26 -11.21 -5.55
CA GLU A 98 14.68 -10.84 -5.67
C GLU A 98 14.85 -9.41 -6.17
N LEU A 99 14.03 -8.99 -7.14
CA LEU A 99 14.04 -7.63 -7.65
C LEU A 99 13.73 -6.61 -6.54
N ILE A 100 12.67 -6.85 -5.75
CA ILE A 100 12.31 -5.98 -4.62
C ILE A 100 13.44 -5.94 -3.59
N ARG A 101 14.08 -7.07 -3.27
CA ARG A 101 15.23 -7.10 -2.37
C ARG A 101 16.43 -6.31 -2.89
N GLY A 102 16.70 -6.38 -4.20
CA GLY A 102 17.85 -5.75 -4.82
C GLY A 102 17.71 -4.24 -5.00
N GLU A 103 16.48 -3.76 -5.28
CA GLU A 103 16.22 -2.37 -5.66
C GLU A 103 15.57 -1.54 -4.55
N THR A 104 15.24 -2.13 -3.40
CA THR A 104 14.62 -1.41 -2.27
C THR A 104 15.33 -1.67 -0.94
N THR A 105 15.17 -0.74 -0.01
CA THR A 105 15.65 -0.88 1.37
C THR A 105 14.58 -1.48 2.29
N ALA A 106 15.03 -2.12 3.37
CA ALA A 106 14.12 -2.62 4.42
C ALA A 106 13.23 -1.50 5.01
N LYS A 107 13.72 -0.25 5.05
CA LYS A 107 12.95 0.91 5.49
C LYS A 107 11.82 1.22 4.50
N GLN A 108 12.11 1.31 3.20
CA GLN A 108 11.09 1.54 2.16
C GLN A 108 10.03 0.44 2.15
N CYS A 109 10.45 -0.84 2.21
CA CYS A 109 9.53 -1.97 2.30
C CYS A 109 8.58 -1.86 3.51
N LYS A 110 9.09 -1.43 4.66
CA LYS A 110 8.28 -1.26 5.87
C LYS A 110 7.32 -0.07 5.80
N GLU A 111 7.79 1.08 5.31
CA GLU A 111 6.98 2.30 5.27
C GLU A 111 5.92 2.26 4.18
N MET A 112 6.23 1.66 3.03
CA MET A 112 5.31 1.58 1.90
C MET A 112 4.48 0.29 1.89
N ASN A 113 5.05 -0.83 2.37
CA ASN A 113 4.38 -2.12 2.51
C ASN A 113 3.61 -2.47 1.21
N GLY A 114 2.32 -2.81 1.27
CA GLY A 114 1.51 -3.07 0.07
C GLY A 114 1.45 -1.90 -0.93
N GLY A 115 1.58 -0.66 -0.45
CA GLY A 115 1.67 0.53 -1.29
C GLY A 115 2.94 0.58 -2.16
N LEU A 116 4.01 -0.13 -1.77
CA LEU A 116 5.19 -0.29 -2.62
C LEU A 116 4.82 -0.95 -3.96
N VAL A 117 3.99 -1.99 -3.90
CA VAL A 117 3.54 -2.74 -5.08
C VAL A 117 2.68 -1.86 -5.98
N ASP A 118 1.78 -1.07 -5.39
CA ASP A 118 0.94 -0.14 -6.14
C ASP A 118 1.78 0.88 -6.91
N THR A 119 2.71 1.54 -6.23
CA THR A 119 3.55 2.54 -6.90
C THR A 119 4.50 1.89 -7.91
N MET A 120 5.07 0.72 -7.60
CA MET A 120 5.91 -0.02 -8.55
C MET A 120 5.15 -0.35 -9.84
N LEU A 121 3.91 -0.86 -9.75
CA LEU A 121 3.12 -1.23 -10.92
C LEU A 121 2.71 -0.01 -11.76
N VAL A 122 2.33 1.09 -11.11
CA VAL A 122 2.03 2.35 -11.82
C VAL A 122 3.26 2.84 -12.59
N ASN A 123 4.41 2.90 -11.94
CA ASN A 123 5.65 3.35 -12.58
C ASN A 123 6.14 2.36 -13.66
N ALA A 124 5.90 1.06 -13.47
CA ALA A 124 6.23 0.05 -14.46
C ALA A 124 5.39 0.20 -15.73
N ARG A 125 4.11 0.57 -15.60
CA ARG A 125 3.27 0.92 -16.74
C ARG A 125 3.82 2.14 -17.48
N GLU A 126 4.26 3.18 -16.78
CA GLU A 126 4.92 4.31 -17.44
C GLU A 126 6.22 3.89 -18.16
N SER A 127 6.98 2.97 -17.57
CA SER A 127 8.20 2.42 -18.19
C SER A 127 7.89 1.62 -19.45
N LEU A 128 6.80 0.83 -19.44
CA LEU A 128 6.25 0.16 -20.62
C LEU A 128 5.93 1.18 -21.72
N ASP A 129 5.15 2.22 -21.39
CA ASP A 129 4.76 3.27 -22.35
C ASP A 129 5.98 3.95 -23.00
N LEU A 130 7.07 4.13 -22.24
CA LEU A 130 8.30 4.76 -22.72
C LEU A 130 9.17 3.85 -23.61
N ARG A 131 9.14 2.53 -23.42
CA ARG A 131 9.96 1.61 -24.23
C ARG A 131 9.29 1.16 -25.53
N LEU A 132 7.98 1.33 -25.64
CA LEU A 132 7.24 0.97 -26.85
C LEU A 132 7.55 1.93 -28.00
N ASN A 133 7.69 1.37 -29.20
CA ASN A 133 7.80 2.17 -30.42
C ASN A 133 6.41 2.60 -30.92
N PHE A 134 6.29 3.77 -31.54
CA PHE A 134 5.05 4.27 -32.13
C PHE A 134 4.47 3.34 -33.20
N ASP A 135 5.32 2.56 -33.86
CA ASP A 135 4.92 1.59 -34.89
C ASP A 135 4.63 0.19 -34.31
N CYS A 136 4.58 0.04 -32.97
CA CYS A 136 4.25 -1.24 -32.35
C CYS A 136 2.79 -1.61 -32.66
N ILE A 137 2.63 -2.65 -33.48
CA ILE A 137 1.33 -3.22 -33.84
C ILE A 137 1.00 -4.49 -33.04
N ASP A 138 1.95 -4.99 -32.26
CA ASP A 138 1.76 -6.18 -31.45
C ASP A 138 0.97 -5.84 -30.19
N THR A 139 -0.31 -6.20 -30.19
CA THR A 139 -1.21 -5.97 -29.06
C THR A 139 -0.76 -6.67 -27.78
N ASP A 140 0.00 -7.78 -27.88
CA ASP A 140 0.53 -8.45 -26.71
C ASP A 140 1.70 -7.67 -26.12
N GLU A 141 2.56 -7.09 -26.94
CA GLU A 141 3.66 -6.25 -26.48
C GLU A 141 3.15 -4.97 -25.79
N LEU A 142 2.11 -4.34 -26.35
CA LEU A 142 1.49 -3.11 -25.81
C LEU A 142 0.91 -3.28 -24.39
N ARG A 143 0.62 -4.51 -23.98
CA ARG A 143 -0.03 -4.82 -22.69
C ARG A 143 0.84 -5.63 -21.73
N THR A 144 2.07 -5.97 -22.11
CA THR A 144 2.91 -6.87 -21.32
C THR A 144 3.98 -6.11 -20.55
N ILE A 145 3.85 -6.08 -19.23
CA ILE A 145 4.82 -5.51 -18.29
C ILE A 145 5.93 -6.53 -18.03
N THR A 146 7.18 -6.16 -18.29
CA THR A 146 8.35 -7.03 -18.10
C THR A 146 9.05 -6.78 -16.75
N LEU A 147 10.07 -7.60 -16.46
CA LEU A 147 10.85 -7.46 -15.23
C LEU A 147 11.66 -6.15 -15.24
N GLU A 148 12.10 -5.71 -16.41
CA GLU A 148 12.81 -4.43 -16.62
C GLU A 148 11.88 -3.24 -16.33
N ASP A 149 10.61 -3.33 -16.72
CA ASP A 149 9.60 -2.30 -16.43
C ASP A 149 9.39 -2.18 -14.91
N LEU A 150 9.26 -3.32 -14.21
CA LEU A 150 9.17 -3.36 -12.74
C LEU A 150 10.42 -2.79 -12.07
N GLN A 151 11.61 -3.12 -12.58
CA GLN A 151 12.88 -2.63 -12.07
C GLN A 151 13.00 -1.11 -12.22
N ALA A 152 12.67 -0.59 -13.40
CA ALA A 152 12.63 0.84 -13.65
C ALA A 152 11.63 1.53 -12.71
N GLY A 153 10.45 0.92 -12.50
CA GLY A 153 9.44 1.42 -11.58
C GLY A 153 9.91 1.54 -10.13
N LEU A 154 10.69 0.59 -9.64
CA LEU A 154 11.31 0.65 -8.31
C LEU A 154 12.41 1.71 -8.21
N ARG A 155 13.20 1.91 -9.26
CA ARG A 155 14.29 2.90 -9.23
C ARG A 155 13.79 4.34 -9.14
N ILE A 156 12.62 4.62 -9.72
CA ILE A 156 11.96 5.92 -9.60
C ILE A 156 11.61 6.24 -8.13
N LEU A 157 11.32 5.23 -7.31
CA LEU A 157 11.01 5.39 -5.87
C LEU A 157 12.24 5.70 -5.00
N SER A 158 13.43 5.47 -5.51
CA SER A 158 14.69 5.63 -4.76
C SER A 158 15.38 6.98 -5.03
N GLN A 159 14.78 7.85 -5.85
CA GLN A 159 15.21 9.23 -6.09
C GLN A 159 14.46 10.20 -5.17
#